data_AF-A0A3Q0RA92-F1
#
_entry.id   AF-A0A3Q0RA92-F1
#
_cell.length_a   1.000
_cell.length_b   1.000
_cell.length_c   1.000
_cell.angle_alpha   90.00
_cell.angle_beta   90.00
_cell.angle_gamma   90.00
#
_symmetry.space_group_name_H-M   'P 1'
#
loop_
_entity.id
_entity.type
_entity.pdbx_description
1 polymer ?
#
loop_
_entity_poly.entity_id
_entity_poly.type
_entity_poly.pdbx_seq_one_letter_code
_entity_poly.pdbx_strand_id
1 'polypeptide(L)'
;MYGTGSIVRSTRSYTSSAAPQKAHSVSSYSPSTRIASTQRFVTSSSMGGMGMGLGMGLGMGGGGGFDLSSALDQGTANLNEKATMQNLNNRLATYLEKVRSLEAANAKLEKQIREYYEKKGPAAERDYSKYWDIINNLRDKIHAATMENANILLQIDNSKLAADDFKTKFEHELIMRQSVEADIANLRRLLDQTTLTKADLEMQIEGLQDELAYLKKNHAEELAALRSQLTGNVNVEVDAAPQQDLNKVLEEIRAQYESITDKHRRDQEAWFNDKSATLTKEITIHTESIQTSKTEISDLRRTLQGLEIELQSQLSMKAALENTLGETEARYSAMLAGFQNQINMLEGELARVRASIEQQGQEYKMLLDIKSRLEQEIATYRRGSKTTVTTTTVHTSK
;
A
#
# COMPACT_ATOMS: atom_id res chain seq x y z
N MET A 1 -82.94 8.85 -26.41
CA MET A 1 -81.99 9.26 -27.46
C MET A 1 -80.60 9.01 -26.94
N TYR A 2 -79.93 8.01 -27.51
CA TYR A 2 -78.62 7.51 -27.08
C TYR A 2 -77.51 8.49 -27.42
N GLY A 3 -76.52 8.62 -26.52
CA GLY A 3 -75.26 9.31 -26.77
C GLY A 3 -74.13 8.54 -26.08
N THR A 4 -73.62 7.53 -26.77
CA THR A 4 -72.49 6.68 -26.36
C THR A 4 -71.16 7.44 -26.49
N GLY A 5 -70.39 7.51 -25.39
CA GLY A 5 -69.03 8.05 -25.37
C GLY A 5 -68.05 7.04 -24.76
N SER A 6 -67.18 6.51 -25.62
CA SER A 6 -66.19 5.45 -25.39
C SER A 6 -65.16 5.77 -24.29
N ILE A 7 -65.02 4.87 -23.31
CA ILE A 7 -63.88 4.87 -22.38
C ILE A 7 -62.74 4.07 -23.03
N VAL A 8 -61.70 4.79 -23.44
CA VAL A 8 -60.44 4.24 -23.97
C VAL A 8 -59.71 3.52 -22.84
N ARG A 9 -59.78 2.19 -22.85
CA ARG A 9 -59.02 1.31 -21.94
C ARG A 9 -57.59 1.23 -22.44
N SER A 10 -56.67 1.98 -21.82
CA SER A 10 -55.24 1.86 -22.08
C SER A 10 -54.71 0.55 -21.51
N THR A 11 -54.59 -0.47 -22.36
CA THR A 11 -53.89 -1.72 -22.04
C THR A 11 -52.38 -1.47 -22.08
N ARG A 12 -51.74 -1.35 -20.91
CA ARG A 12 -50.28 -1.46 -20.82
C ARG A 12 -49.87 -2.91 -21.00
N SER A 13 -49.27 -3.20 -22.14
CA SER A 13 -48.52 -4.42 -22.42
C SER A 13 -47.23 -4.45 -21.60
N TYR A 14 -47.08 -5.47 -20.75
CA TYR A 14 -45.79 -5.80 -20.15
C TYR A 14 -44.93 -6.51 -21.20
N THR A 15 -43.93 -5.81 -21.72
CA THR A 15 -42.84 -6.42 -22.48
C THR A 15 -41.92 -7.15 -21.50
N SER A 16 -41.80 -8.47 -21.63
CA SER A 16 -40.82 -9.25 -20.88
C SER A 16 -39.42 -8.94 -21.40
N SER A 17 -38.65 -8.18 -20.61
CA SER A 17 -37.22 -7.99 -20.86
C SER A 17 -36.41 -8.87 -19.90
N ALA A 18 -35.81 -9.91 -20.48
CA ALA A 18 -34.55 -10.56 -20.15
C ALA A 18 -34.21 -10.85 -18.66
N ALA A 19 -34.01 -12.14 -18.39
CA ALA A 19 -33.36 -12.66 -17.19
C ALA A 19 -31.98 -12.02 -16.96
N PRO A 20 -31.57 -11.73 -15.71
CA PRO A 20 -30.20 -11.35 -15.44
C PRO A 20 -29.29 -12.56 -15.63
N GLN A 21 -28.35 -12.41 -16.56
CA GLN A 21 -27.23 -13.32 -16.79
C GLN A 21 -26.41 -13.48 -15.50
N LYS A 22 -26.05 -14.73 -15.17
CA LYS A 22 -25.08 -15.06 -14.12
C LYS A 22 -23.77 -14.34 -14.41
N ALA A 23 -23.35 -13.45 -13.51
CA ALA A 23 -22.01 -12.88 -13.55
C ALA A 23 -20.99 -13.98 -13.23
N HIS A 24 -20.18 -14.34 -14.22
CA HIS A 24 -18.95 -15.10 -14.04
C HIS A 24 -17.91 -14.18 -13.39
N SER A 25 -17.46 -14.50 -12.18
CA SER A 25 -16.27 -13.89 -11.58
C SER A 25 -15.03 -14.46 -12.27
N VAL A 26 -14.50 -13.69 -13.23
CA VAL A 26 -13.23 -13.97 -13.89
C VAL A 26 -12.11 -13.33 -13.07
N SER A 27 -11.09 -14.14 -12.80
CA SER A 27 -9.87 -13.85 -12.04
C SER A 27 -9.07 -12.64 -12.55
N SER A 28 -8.45 -11.90 -11.62
CA SER A 28 -7.11 -11.34 -11.88
C SER A 28 -6.32 -11.22 -10.57
N TYR A 29 -5.69 -12.32 -10.17
CA TYR A 29 -4.55 -12.30 -9.25
C TYR A 29 -3.38 -11.60 -9.96
N SER A 30 -2.93 -10.45 -9.45
CA SER A 30 -1.73 -9.77 -9.94
C SER A 30 -0.72 -9.71 -8.80
N PRO A 31 0.34 -10.55 -8.80
CA PRO A 31 1.45 -10.38 -7.89
C PRO A 31 2.33 -9.23 -8.38
N SER A 32 2.43 -8.17 -7.59
CA SER A 32 3.39 -7.07 -7.80
C SER A 32 4.81 -7.61 -7.96
N THR A 33 5.35 -7.47 -9.17
CA THR A 33 6.76 -7.69 -9.49
C THR A 33 7.61 -6.61 -8.81
N ARG A 34 8.24 -6.96 -7.68
CA ARG A 34 9.36 -6.16 -7.16
C ARG A 34 10.58 -6.37 -8.05
N ILE A 35 10.91 -5.37 -8.84
CA ILE A 35 12.23 -5.24 -9.49
C ILE A 35 13.20 -4.76 -8.40
N ALA A 36 14.02 -5.68 -7.89
CA ALA A 36 15.17 -5.36 -7.06
C ALA A 36 16.44 -5.71 -7.84
N SER A 37 17.09 -4.70 -8.40
CA SER A 37 18.39 -4.81 -9.05
C SER A 37 19.49 -4.83 -8.00
N THR A 38 19.86 -6.01 -7.51
CA THR A 38 21.09 -6.20 -6.73
C THR A 38 22.20 -6.64 -7.68
N GLN A 39 23.00 -5.68 -8.15
CA GLN A 39 24.28 -5.97 -8.78
C GLN A 39 25.25 -6.50 -7.72
N ARG A 40 25.57 -7.79 -7.78
CA ARG A 40 26.68 -8.38 -7.05
C ARG A 40 27.95 -8.15 -7.84
N PHE A 41 28.82 -7.25 -7.36
CA PHE A 41 30.22 -7.22 -7.77
C PHE A 41 30.95 -8.36 -7.06
N VAL A 42 31.45 -9.32 -7.84
CA VAL A 42 32.35 -10.37 -7.38
C VAL A 42 33.77 -9.89 -7.69
N THR A 43 34.50 -9.41 -6.69
CA THR A 43 35.93 -9.11 -6.84
C THR A 43 36.72 -10.40 -6.65
N SER A 44 37.20 -10.95 -7.76
CA SER A 44 38.29 -11.92 -7.80
C SER A 44 39.60 -11.23 -7.45
N SER A 45 40.19 -11.55 -6.30
CA SER A 45 41.60 -11.30 -6.04
C SER A 45 42.28 -12.63 -5.75
N SER A 46 42.87 -13.18 -6.80
CA SER A 46 43.94 -14.17 -6.75
C SER A 46 45.12 -13.58 -5.98
N MET A 47 45.36 -14.07 -4.77
CA MET A 47 46.63 -13.83 -4.08
C MET A 47 47.38 -15.15 -4.01
N GLY A 48 48.45 -15.20 -4.80
CA GLY A 48 49.30 -16.35 -5.03
C GLY A 48 50.07 -16.75 -3.78
N GLY A 49 50.35 -18.05 -3.73
CA GLY A 49 50.98 -18.75 -2.62
C GLY A 49 52.38 -18.24 -2.25
N MET A 50 52.68 -18.37 -0.97
CA MET A 50 54.04 -18.54 -0.46
C MET A 50 53.99 -19.66 0.58
N GLY A 51 53.97 -20.91 0.11
CA GLY A 51 54.13 -22.09 0.93
C GLY A 51 55.63 -22.40 1.06
N MET A 52 56.18 -22.22 2.26
CA MET A 52 57.50 -22.77 2.62
C MET A 52 57.41 -24.29 2.65
N GLY A 53 58.20 -24.96 1.81
CA GLY A 53 58.39 -26.40 1.81
C GLY A 53 59.87 -26.75 1.78
N LEU A 54 60.36 -27.31 2.88
CA LEU A 54 61.64 -27.98 3.02
C LEU A 54 61.75 -29.17 2.06
N GLY A 55 62.87 -29.29 1.35
CA GLY A 55 63.17 -30.42 0.47
C GLY A 55 64.67 -30.60 0.24
N MET A 56 65.27 -31.49 1.03
CA MET A 56 66.59 -32.10 0.79
C MET A 56 66.58 -32.84 -0.56
N GLY A 57 67.66 -32.75 -1.34
CA GLY A 57 67.81 -33.50 -2.58
C GLY A 57 69.26 -33.50 -3.10
N LEU A 58 69.88 -34.67 -3.02
CA LEU A 58 71.22 -35.03 -3.47
C LEU A 58 71.42 -34.95 -4.99
N GLY A 59 72.68 -34.74 -5.42
CA GLY A 59 73.25 -35.45 -6.56
C GLY A 59 74.13 -34.67 -7.54
N MET A 60 75.40 -35.11 -7.64
CA MET A 60 76.30 -35.14 -8.82
C MET A 60 76.63 -33.82 -9.54
N GLY A 61 77.85 -33.51 -9.99
CA GLY A 61 79.08 -34.29 -10.19
C GLY A 61 80.05 -33.46 -11.06
N GLY A 62 81.33 -33.85 -11.09
CA GLY A 62 82.39 -33.27 -11.92
C GLY A 62 83.43 -32.54 -11.05
N GLY A 63 84.68 -32.98 -10.91
CA GLY A 63 85.52 -33.79 -11.79
C GLY A 63 86.78 -32.97 -12.06
N GLY A 64 87.88 -33.31 -11.38
CA GLY A 64 89.16 -32.59 -11.52
C GLY A 64 90.19 -33.11 -10.54
N GLY A 65 90.82 -34.23 -10.89
CA GLY A 65 91.90 -34.84 -10.13
C GLY A 65 93.20 -34.02 -10.20
N PHE A 66 93.97 -34.08 -9.13
CA PHE A 66 95.42 -33.89 -9.17
C PHE A 66 96.04 -34.94 -8.27
N ASP A 67 96.73 -35.88 -8.91
CA ASP A 67 97.33 -37.05 -8.31
C ASP A 67 98.73 -36.74 -7.79
N LEU A 68 99.07 -37.43 -6.71
CA LEU A 68 100.26 -37.31 -5.89
C LEU A 68 101.27 -38.37 -6.36
N SER A 69 102.26 -37.98 -7.17
CA SER A 69 103.51 -38.76 -7.31
C SER A 69 104.58 -38.05 -8.14
N SER A 70 105.59 -37.46 -7.49
CA SER A 70 106.98 -37.58 -7.97
C SER A 70 107.96 -37.29 -6.84
N ALA A 71 108.76 -38.30 -6.54
CA ALA A 71 109.74 -38.41 -5.48
C ALA A 71 110.90 -37.40 -5.55
N LEU A 72 111.34 -36.99 -4.37
CA LEU A 72 112.73 -37.00 -3.91
C LEU A 72 113.79 -36.27 -4.79
N ASP A 73 114.12 -35.03 -4.46
CA ASP A 73 115.54 -34.63 -4.30
C ASP A 73 115.68 -33.34 -3.48
N GLN A 74 116.76 -33.31 -2.71
CA GLN A 74 117.04 -32.42 -1.61
C GLN A 74 117.59 -31.06 -2.11
N GLY A 75 116.71 -30.05 -2.15
CA GLY A 75 117.05 -28.67 -2.57
C GLY A 75 116.03 -27.62 -2.07
N THR A 76 115.46 -27.84 -0.89
CA THR A 76 114.31 -27.14 -0.32
C THR A 76 114.73 -26.00 0.62
N ALA A 77 114.74 -24.76 0.12
CA ALA A 77 114.48 -23.56 0.95
C ALA A 77 114.12 -22.30 0.12
N ASN A 78 114.76 -22.05 -1.04
CA ASN A 78 114.64 -20.75 -1.74
C ASN A 78 113.68 -20.73 -2.97
N LEU A 79 113.14 -21.86 -3.40
CA LEU A 79 112.17 -21.94 -4.51
C LEU A 79 110.71 -21.92 -4.04
N ASN A 80 110.45 -22.32 -2.80
CA ASN A 80 109.10 -22.43 -2.23
C ASN A 80 108.48 -21.04 -1.96
N GLU A 81 109.29 -20.09 -1.48
CA GLU A 81 108.84 -18.72 -1.19
C GLU A 81 108.51 -17.92 -2.47
N LYS A 82 109.21 -18.19 -3.56
CA LYS A 82 108.94 -17.57 -4.86
C LYS A 82 107.69 -18.15 -5.53
N ALA A 83 107.47 -19.45 -5.42
CA ALA A 83 106.27 -20.12 -5.92
C ALA A 83 105.01 -19.72 -5.12
N THR A 84 105.11 -19.58 -3.80
CA THR A 84 104.01 -19.07 -2.96
C THR A 84 103.73 -17.58 -3.23
N MET A 85 104.75 -16.74 -3.42
CA MET A 85 104.57 -15.34 -3.82
C MET A 85 103.96 -15.20 -5.22
N GLN A 86 104.31 -16.06 -6.18
CA GLN A 86 103.67 -16.09 -7.49
C GLN A 86 102.20 -16.55 -7.41
N ASN A 87 101.88 -17.53 -6.56
CA ASN A 87 100.49 -17.96 -6.34
C ASN A 87 99.64 -16.83 -5.73
N LEU A 88 100.18 -16.12 -4.72
CA LEU A 88 99.55 -14.96 -4.11
C LEU A 88 99.37 -13.81 -5.10
N ASN A 89 100.37 -13.52 -5.93
CA ASN A 89 100.26 -12.51 -6.98
C ASN A 89 99.24 -12.89 -8.06
N ASN A 90 99.16 -14.16 -8.46
CA ASN A 90 98.15 -14.63 -9.39
C ASN A 90 96.74 -14.55 -8.77
N ARG A 91 96.61 -14.82 -7.47
CA ARG A 91 95.37 -14.67 -6.73
C ARG A 91 94.97 -13.19 -6.55
N LEU A 92 95.93 -12.29 -6.38
CA LEU A 92 95.71 -10.85 -6.34
C LEU A 92 95.31 -10.31 -7.72
N ALA A 93 95.98 -10.76 -8.79
CA ALA A 93 95.65 -10.40 -10.17
C ALA A 93 94.22 -10.83 -10.53
N THR A 94 93.84 -12.08 -10.21
CA THR A 94 92.46 -12.55 -10.40
C THR A 94 91.45 -11.82 -9.53
N TYR A 95 91.81 -11.41 -8.31
CA TYR A 95 90.95 -10.55 -7.48
C TYR A 95 90.76 -9.16 -8.10
N LEU A 96 91.84 -8.55 -8.61
CA LEU A 96 91.79 -7.24 -9.28
C LEU A 96 90.97 -7.30 -10.58
N GLU A 97 91.10 -8.38 -11.35
CA GLU A 97 90.27 -8.66 -12.54
C GLU A 97 88.80 -8.78 -12.15
N LYS A 98 88.51 -9.46 -11.03
CA LYS A 98 87.15 -9.62 -10.52
C LYS A 98 86.56 -8.32 -9.98
N VAL A 99 87.35 -7.49 -9.29
CA VAL A 99 86.92 -6.17 -8.84
C VAL A 99 86.61 -5.28 -10.05
N ARG A 100 87.48 -5.24 -11.07
CA ARG A 100 87.24 -4.47 -12.30
C ARG A 100 85.97 -4.91 -13.04
N SER A 101 85.74 -6.22 -13.14
CA SER A 101 84.51 -6.73 -13.80
C SER A 101 83.25 -6.42 -12.99
N LEU A 102 83.31 -6.46 -11.65
CA LEU A 102 82.21 -6.05 -10.78
C LEU A 102 81.96 -4.54 -10.82
N GLU A 103 83.00 -3.71 -10.86
CA GLU A 103 82.89 -2.26 -11.03
C GLU A 103 82.25 -1.91 -12.37
N ALA A 104 82.65 -2.58 -13.46
CA ALA A 104 82.04 -2.39 -14.78
C ALA A 104 80.57 -2.84 -14.81
N ALA A 105 80.24 -3.95 -14.14
CA ALA A 105 78.86 -4.42 -14.01
C ALA A 105 78.00 -3.44 -13.18
N ASN A 106 78.52 -2.92 -12.07
CA ASN A 106 77.84 -1.92 -11.25
C ASN A 106 77.61 -0.62 -12.02
N ALA A 107 78.61 -0.12 -12.75
CA ALA A 107 78.46 1.08 -13.59
C ALA A 107 77.37 0.89 -14.66
N LYS A 108 77.28 -0.32 -15.24
CA LYS A 108 76.22 -0.66 -16.21
C LYS A 108 74.84 -0.69 -15.55
N LEU A 109 74.72 -1.30 -14.36
CA LEU A 109 73.46 -1.36 -13.61
C LEU A 109 73.00 0.03 -13.16
N GLU A 110 73.91 0.89 -12.69
CA GLU A 110 73.59 2.27 -12.34
C GLU A 110 73.07 3.07 -13.54
N LYS A 111 73.67 2.89 -14.71
CA LYS A 111 73.18 3.51 -15.95
C LYS A 111 71.78 3.01 -16.32
N GLN A 112 71.53 1.70 -16.19
CA GLN A 112 70.22 1.11 -16.46
C GLN A 112 69.15 1.58 -15.47
N ILE A 113 69.50 1.73 -14.18
CA ILE A 113 68.61 2.28 -13.16
C ILE A 113 68.27 3.75 -13.48
N ARG A 114 69.27 4.55 -13.85
CA ARG A 114 69.06 5.95 -14.23
C ARG A 114 68.15 6.07 -15.46
N GLU A 115 68.43 5.30 -16.51
CA GLU A 115 67.58 5.26 -17.71
C GLU A 115 66.16 4.75 -17.41
N TYR A 116 66.01 3.81 -16.46
CA TYR A 116 64.70 3.33 -16.02
C TYR A 116 63.91 4.42 -15.30
N TYR A 117 64.54 5.18 -14.41
CA TYR A 117 63.89 6.30 -13.70
C TYR A 117 63.64 7.51 -14.59
N GLU A 118 64.46 7.77 -15.62
CA GLU A 118 64.17 8.81 -16.61
C GLU A 118 63.00 8.41 -17.54
N LYS A 119 63.00 7.16 -18.05
CA LYS A 119 61.92 6.66 -18.91
C LYS A 119 60.60 6.45 -18.15
N LYS A 120 60.69 6.08 -16.88
CA LYS A 120 59.57 6.05 -15.93
C LYS A 120 59.68 7.20 -14.94
N GLY A 121 59.95 8.42 -15.43
CA GLY A 121 59.74 9.63 -14.65
C GLY A 121 58.38 9.56 -13.95
N PRO A 122 58.21 10.23 -12.78
CA PRO A 122 57.06 10.03 -11.90
C PRO A 122 55.80 10.06 -12.75
N ALA A 123 55.11 8.91 -12.81
CA ALA A 123 54.06 8.63 -13.77
C ALA A 123 53.24 9.90 -13.97
N ALA A 124 53.47 10.56 -15.11
CA ALA A 124 52.87 11.85 -15.40
C ALA A 124 51.40 11.74 -15.03
N GLU A 125 50.95 12.62 -14.13
CA GLU A 125 49.59 12.66 -13.61
C GLU A 125 48.65 12.39 -14.77
N ARG A 126 48.02 11.22 -14.75
CA ARG A 126 47.13 10.80 -15.81
C ARG A 126 45.96 11.77 -15.73
N ASP A 127 45.89 12.76 -16.61
CA ASP A 127 44.95 13.88 -16.50
C ASP A 127 43.49 13.39 -16.52
N TYR A 128 42.92 13.16 -15.33
CA TYR A 128 41.54 12.74 -15.15
C TYR A 128 40.53 13.90 -15.20
N SER A 129 41.01 15.13 -15.41
CA SER A 129 40.19 16.35 -15.45
C SER A 129 38.97 16.23 -16.39
N LYS A 130 39.12 15.64 -17.58
CA LYS A 130 38.03 15.43 -18.53
C LYS A 130 36.90 14.53 -18.01
N TYR A 131 37.22 13.56 -17.15
CA TYR A 131 36.22 12.69 -16.54
C TYR A 131 35.46 13.41 -15.42
N TRP A 132 36.10 14.35 -14.71
CA TRP A 132 35.43 15.14 -13.68
C TRP A 132 34.33 16.02 -14.25
N ASP A 133 34.54 16.65 -15.39
CA ASP A 133 33.51 17.48 -16.05
C ASP A 133 32.30 16.64 -16.47
N ILE A 134 32.53 15.44 -17.02
CA ILE A 134 31.46 14.51 -17.38
C ILE A 134 30.71 14.01 -16.14
N ILE A 135 31.44 13.64 -15.07
CA ILE A 135 30.84 13.19 -13.81
C ILE A 135 30.00 14.29 -13.19
N ASN A 136 30.50 15.53 -13.16
CA ASN A 136 29.75 16.67 -12.63
C ASN A 136 28.50 16.96 -13.48
N ASN A 137 28.62 16.96 -14.82
CA ASN A 137 27.46 17.12 -15.70
C ASN A 137 26.40 16.02 -15.49
N LEU A 138 26.82 14.77 -15.27
CA LEU A 138 25.90 13.67 -14.97
C LEU A 138 25.25 13.84 -13.59
N ARG A 139 26.00 14.29 -12.59
CA ARG A 139 25.45 14.60 -11.25
C ARG A 139 24.42 15.72 -11.34
N ASP A 140 24.69 16.79 -12.07
CA ASP A 140 23.76 17.90 -12.25
C ASP A 140 22.48 17.45 -12.96
N LYS A 141 22.58 16.59 -13.99
CA LYS A 141 21.43 15.98 -14.64
C LYS A 141 20.60 15.10 -13.70
N ILE A 142 21.26 14.30 -12.86
CA ILE A 142 20.58 13.47 -11.85
C ILE A 142 19.87 14.35 -10.83
N HIS A 143 20.51 15.42 -10.35
CA HIS A 143 19.89 16.37 -9.43
C HIS A 143 18.70 17.08 -10.06
N ALA A 144 18.84 17.58 -11.29
CA ALA A 144 17.73 18.21 -12.02
C ALA A 144 16.56 17.23 -12.22
N ALA A 145 16.84 15.99 -12.62
CA ALA A 145 15.80 14.97 -12.78
C ALA A 145 15.13 14.59 -11.45
N THR A 146 15.88 14.60 -10.35
CA THR A 146 15.35 14.33 -9.00
C THR A 146 14.42 15.44 -8.54
N MET A 147 14.80 16.71 -8.78
CA MET A 147 13.95 17.87 -8.49
C MET A 147 12.69 17.87 -9.35
N GLU A 148 12.80 17.54 -10.64
CA GLU A 148 11.63 17.46 -11.53
C GLU A 148 10.70 16.32 -11.12
N ASN A 149 11.24 15.16 -10.73
CA ASN A 149 10.42 14.06 -10.21
C ASN A 149 9.67 14.47 -8.94
N ALA A 150 10.35 15.16 -8.01
CA ALA A 150 9.70 15.71 -6.81
C ALA A 150 8.58 16.71 -7.16
N ASN A 151 8.80 17.59 -8.15
CA ASN A 151 7.79 18.53 -8.64
C ASN A 151 6.57 17.81 -9.23
N ILE A 152 6.80 16.80 -10.07
CA ILE A 152 5.72 15.99 -10.66
C ILE A 152 4.91 15.27 -9.56
N LEU A 153 5.59 14.70 -8.55
CA LEU A 153 4.90 14.06 -7.42
C LEU A 153 4.00 15.05 -6.67
N LEU A 154 4.50 16.27 -6.40
CA LEU A 154 3.70 17.31 -5.77
C LEU A 154 2.48 17.72 -6.62
N GLN A 155 2.64 17.82 -7.94
CA GLN A 155 1.52 18.11 -8.85
C GLN A 155 0.50 16.98 -8.87
N ILE A 156 0.94 15.72 -8.82
CA ILE A 156 0.05 14.55 -8.71
C ILE A 156 -0.73 14.62 -7.41
N ASP A 157 -0.07 14.86 -6.28
CA ASP A 157 -0.74 14.93 -4.98
C ASP A 157 -1.69 16.13 -4.91
N ASN A 158 -1.31 17.28 -5.45
CA ASN A 158 -2.21 18.43 -5.55
C ASN A 158 -3.46 18.12 -6.42
N SER A 159 -3.26 17.45 -7.56
CA SER A 159 -4.36 17.06 -8.45
C SER A 159 -5.30 16.04 -7.78
N LYS A 160 -4.75 15.10 -7.00
CA LYS A 160 -5.54 14.13 -6.21
C LYS A 160 -6.35 14.84 -5.12
N LEU A 161 -5.73 15.73 -4.35
CA LEU A 161 -6.43 16.50 -3.32
C LEU A 161 -7.54 17.36 -3.92
N ALA A 162 -7.33 17.96 -5.08
CA ALA A 162 -8.38 18.71 -5.78
C ALA A 162 -9.52 17.80 -6.26
N ALA A 163 -9.20 16.61 -6.78
CA ALA A 163 -10.21 15.62 -7.18
C ALA A 163 -11.05 15.13 -5.99
N ASP A 164 -10.41 14.88 -4.85
CA ASP A 164 -11.09 14.49 -3.61
C ASP A 164 -11.99 15.62 -3.07
N ASP A 165 -11.53 16.87 -3.11
CA ASP A 165 -12.35 18.04 -2.75
C ASP A 165 -13.59 18.18 -3.65
N PHE A 166 -13.43 18.02 -4.97
CA PHE A 166 -14.57 18.01 -5.90
C PHE A 166 -15.51 16.83 -5.66
N LYS A 167 -14.98 15.66 -5.33
CA LYS A 167 -15.80 14.49 -5.00
C LYS A 167 -16.65 14.76 -3.76
N THR A 168 -16.07 15.25 -2.67
CA THR A 168 -16.82 15.60 -1.46
C THR A 168 -17.87 16.67 -1.72
N LYS A 169 -17.54 17.71 -2.51
CA LYS A 169 -18.51 18.73 -2.92
C LYS A 169 -19.67 18.14 -3.73
N PHE A 170 -19.38 17.25 -4.67
CA PHE A 170 -20.39 16.56 -5.46
C PHE A 170 -21.29 15.68 -4.60
N GLU A 171 -20.72 14.92 -3.66
CA GLU A 171 -21.49 14.09 -2.73
C GLU A 171 -22.41 14.95 -1.85
N HIS A 172 -21.92 16.07 -1.34
CA HIS A 172 -22.73 17.02 -0.57
C HIS A 172 -23.87 17.61 -1.40
N GLU A 173 -23.59 18.08 -2.61
CA GLU A 173 -24.59 18.64 -3.52
C GLU A 173 -25.64 17.57 -3.90
N LEU A 174 -25.22 16.32 -4.12
CA LEU A 174 -26.12 15.22 -4.42
C LEU A 174 -27.10 14.95 -3.26
N ILE A 175 -26.60 14.95 -2.02
CA ILE A 175 -27.44 14.76 -0.82
C ILE A 175 -28.43 15.93 -0.69
N MET A 176 -27.97 17.17 -0.86
CA MET A 176 -28.82 18.36 -0.83
C MET A 176 -29.90 18.30 -1.91
N ARG A 177 -29.54 17.92 -3.14
CA ARG A 177 -30.47 17.75 -4.25
C ARG A 177 -31.53 16.69 -3.94
N GLN A 178 -31.12 15.54 -3.40
CA GLN A 178 -32.05 14.47 -3.01
C GLN A 178 -33.02 14.92 -1.92
N SER A 179 -32.54 15.69 -0.92
CA SER A 179 -33.41 16.27 0.12
C SER A 179 -34.45 17.20 -0.49
N VAL A 180 -34.02 18.11 -1.38
CA VAL A 180 -34.94 19.05 -2.04
C VAL A 180 -35.92 18.32 -2.97
N GLU A 181 -35.49 17.28 -3.68
CA GLU A 181 -36.38 16.45 -4.50
C GLU A 181 -37.44 15.73 -3.64
N ALA A 182 -37.06 15.22 -2.47
CA ALA A 182 -37.99 14.63 -1.51
C ALA A 182 -39.00 15.66 -0.99
N ASP A 183 -38.54 16.87 -0.66
CA ASP A 183 -39.42 17.97 -0.23
C ASP A 183 -40.40 18.38 -1.33
N ILE A 184 -39.95 18.48 -2.58
CA ILE A 184 -40.82 18.78 -3.74
C ILE A 184 -41.87 17.66 -3.91
N ALA A 185 -41.48 16.40 -3.78
CA ALA A 185 -42.43 15.28 -3.87
C ALA A 185 -43.48 15.34 -2.75
N ASN A 186 -43.05 15.65 -1.52
CA ASN A 186 -43.95 15.83 -0.38
C ASN A 186 -44.90 17.01 -0.58
N LEU A 187 -44.41 18.15 -1.08
CA LEU A 187 -45.23 19.32 -1.39
C LEU A 187 -46.26 19.04 -2.49
N ARG A 188 -45.89 18.28 -3.53
CA ARG A 188 -46.84 17.83 -4.56
C ARG A 188 -47.94 16.96 -3.95
N ARG A 189 -47.57 16.00 -3.09
CA ARG A 189 -48.55 15.16 -2.39
C ARG A 189 -49.48 15.98 -1.50
N LEU A 190 -48.95 16.99 -0.81
CA LEU A 190 -49.73 17.89 0.04
C LEU A 190 -50.69 18.75 -0.80
N LEU A 191 -50.26 19.22 -1.97
CA LEU A 191 -51.11 19.94 -2.92
C LEU A 191 -52.25 19.06 -3.41
N ASP A 192 -51.97 17.82 -3.81
CA ASP A 192 -52.98 16.86 -4.26
C ASP A 192 -53.99 16.57 -3.14
N GLN A 193 -53.51 16.33 -1.91
CA GLN A 193 -54.37 16.13 -0.75
C GLN A 193 -55.25 17.35 -0.46
N THR A 194 -54.68 18.55 -0.51
CA THR A 194 -55.42 19.80 -0.29
C THR A 194 -56.47 19.99 -1.38
N THR A 195 -56.14 19.67 -2.63
CA THR A 195 -57.07 19.75 -3.77
C THR A 195 -58.23 18.78 -3.61
N LEU A 196 -57.97 17.55 -3.15
CA LEU A 196 -59.02 16.58 -2.83
C LEU A 196 -59.91 17.07 -1.69
N THR A 197 -59.34 17.57 -0.59
CA THR A 197 -60.14 18.12 0.52
C THR A 197 -60.97 19.33 0.10
N LYS A 198 -60.45 20.17 -0.80
CA LYS A 198 -61.18 21.29 -1.36
C LYS A 198 -62.37 20.80 -2.18
N ALA A 199 -62.17 19.83 -3.07
CA ALA A 199 -63.25 19.26 -3.87
C ALA A 199 -64.33 18.59 -3.01
N ASP A 200 -63.95 17.89 -1.94
CA ASP A 200 -64.88 17.30 -0.98
C ASP A 200 -65.73 18.37 -0.27
N LEU A 201 -65.10 19.46 0.19
CA LEU A 201 -65.81 20.59 0.79
C LEU A 201 -66.71 21.32 -0.21
N GLU A 202 -66.28 21.48 -1.47
CA GLU A 202 -67.10 22.05 -2.54
C GLU A 202 -68.35 21.21 -2.79
N MET A 203 -68.21 19.87 -2.83
CA MET A 203 -69.35 18.94 -2.95
C MET A 203 -70.29 19.01 -1.75
N GLN A 204 -69.77 19.13 -0.53
CA GLN A 204 -70.60 19.31 0.68
C GLN A 204 -71.37 20.64 0.64
N ILE A 205 -70.74 21.73 0.17
CA ILE A 205 -71.39 23.03 0.01
C ILE A 205 -72.52 22.94 -1.02
N GLU A 206 -72.27 22.32 -2.18
CA GLU A 206 -73.28 22.14 -3.23
C GLU A 206 -74.46 21.29 -2.72
N GLY A 207 -74.18 20.18 -2.01
CA GLY A 207 -75.22 19.35 -1.40
C GLY A 207 -76.08 20.11 -0.39
N LEU A 208 -75.48 20.95 0.47
CA LEU A 208 -76.23 21.79 1.41
C LEU A 208 -77.02 22.90 0.70
N GLN A 209 -76.53 23.44 -0.42
CA GLN A 209 -77.26 24.40 -1.23
C GLN A 209 -78.49 23.76 -1.89
N ASP A 210 -78.36 22.54 -2.40
CA ASP A 210 -79.46 21.76 -2.97
C ASP A 210 -80.51 21.41 -1.91
N GLU A 211 -80.09 20.99 -0.71
CA GLU A 211 -80.99 20.73 0.41
C GLU A 211 -81.77 21.99 0.83
N LEU A 212 -81.08 23.14 0.89
CA LEU A 212 -81.70 24.43 1.19
C LEU A 212 -82.72 24.82 0.10
N ALA A 213 -82.38 24.63 -1.18
CA ALA A 213 -83.28 24.87 -2.30
C ALA A 213 -84.51 23.95 -2.24
N TYR A 214 -84.30 22.67 -1.93
CA TYR A 214 -85.36 21.68 -1.76
C TYR A 214 -86.31 22.05 -0.61
N LEU A 215 -85.78 22.41 0.57
CA LEU A 215 -86.58 22.85 1.71
C LEU A 215 -87.39 24.11 1.40
N LYS A 216 -86.80 25.09 0.72
CA LYS A 216 -87.52 26.30 0.29
C LYS A 216 -88.66 25.99 -0.68
N LYS A 217 -88.42 25.10 -1.64
CA LYS A 217 -89.44 24.66 -2.60
C LYS A 217 -90.57 23.92 -1.89
N ASN A 218 -90.24 22.96 -1.03
CA ASN A 218 -91.24 22.21 -0.26
C ASN A 218 -92.08 23.16 0.61
N HIS A 219 -91.45 24.10 1.32
CA HIS A 219 -92.19 25.09 2.11
C HIS A 219 -93.11 25.97 1.25
N ALA A 220 -92.68 26.37 0.06
CA ALA A 220 -93.53 27.12 -0.87
C ALA A 220 -94.72 26.30 -1.37
N GLU A 221 -94.52 25.01 -1.65
CA GLU A 221 -95.57 24.06 -2.04
C GLU A 221 -96.56 23.81 -0.88
N GLU A 222 -96.07 23.61 0.36
CA GLU A 222 -96.90 23.49 1.56
C GLU A 222 -97.73 24.76 1.82
N LEU A 223 -97.13 25.94 1.69
CA LEU A 223 -97.86 27.22 1.79
C LEU A 223 -98.91 27.37 0.69
N ALA A 224 -98.63 26.92 -0.53
CA ALA A 224 -99.60 26.90 -1.62
C ALA A 224 -100.74 25.92 -1.35
N ALA A 225 -100.44 24.73 -0.81
CA ALA A 225 -101.43 23.73 -0.42
C ALA A 225 -102.32 24.22 0.75
N LEU A 226 -101.73 24.85 1.77
CA LEU A 226 -102.46 25.49 2.88
C LEU A 226 -103.34 26.64 2.39
N ARG A 227 -102.83 27.47 1.47
CA ARG A 227 -103.65 28.52 0.83
C ARG A 227 -104.80 27.92 0.02
N SER A 228 -104.56 26.84 -0.71
CA SER A 228 -105.59 26.10 -1.45
C SER A 228 -106.64 25.49 -0.52
N GLN A 229 -106.24 24.97 0.64
CA GLN A 229 -107.16 24.51 1.70
C GLN A 229 -107.96 25.67 2.30
N LEU A 230 -107.36 26.85 2.45
CA LEU A 230 -108.06 28.04 2.98
C LEU A 230 -109.04 28.66 1.96
N THR A 231 -108.81 28.49 0.65
CA THR A 231 -109.73 28.92 -0.42
C THR A 231 -110.73 27.84 -0.86
N GLY A 232 -110.63 26.64 -0.31
CA GLY A 232 -111.61 25.58 -0.51
C GLY A 232 -112.73 25.70 0.52
N ASN A 233 -113.84 26.35 0.16
CA ASN A 233 -115.12 26.01 0.79
C ASN A 233 -115.35 24.51 0.52
N VAL A 234 -115.17 23.70 1.55
CA VAL A 234 -115.57 22.29 1.56
C VAL A 234 -117.10 22.26 1.57
N ASN A 235 -117.70 22.33 0.38
CA ASN A 235 -119.07 21.86 0.18
C ASN A 235 -119.01 20.33 0.16
N VAL A 236 -119.33 19.72 1.29
CA VAL A 236 -119.60 18.28 1.37
C VAL A 236 -120.98 18.05 0.75
N GLU A 237 -121.03 17.85 -0.55
CA GLU A 237 -122.14 17.14 -1.17
C GLU A 237 -121.79 15.65 -1.18
N VAL A 238 -122.47 14.95 -0.28
CA VAL A 238 -122.48 13.49 -0.20
C VAL A 238 -123.22 12.99 -1.44
N ASP A 239 -122.48 12.79 -2.54
CA ASP A 239 -122.95 11.91 -3.60
C ASP A 239 -122.57 10.48 -3.20
N ALA A 240 -123.60 9.66 -2.96
CA ALA A 240 -123.45 8.26 -2.63
C ALA A 240 -122.91 7.53 -3.87
N ALA A 241 -121.59 7.53 -4.02
CA ALA A 241 -120.93 6.77 -5.05
C ALA A 241 -121.34 5.28 -4.92
N PRO A 242 -121.57 4.58 -6.05
CA PRO A 242 -122.17 3.25 -6.08
C PRO A 242 -121.36 2.28 -5.22
N GLN A 243 -122.05 1.34 -4.55
CA GLN A 243 -121.46 0.28 -3.72
C GLN A 243 -120.00 -0.01 -4.09
N GLN A 244 -119.09 0.45 -3.23
CA GLN A 244 -117.68 0.19 -3.40
C GLN A 244 -117.52 -1.34 -3.40
N ASP A 245 -117.15 -1.87 -4.55
CA ASP A 245 -116.99 -3.30 -4.76
C ASP A 245 -115.92 -3.78 -3.77
N LEU A 246 -116.36 -4.41 -2.69
CA LEU A 246 -115.51 -4.77 -1.55
C LEU A 246 -114.33 -5.63 -2.00
N ASN A 247 -114.52 -6.39 -3.08
CA ASN A 247 -113.47 -7.14 -3.75
C ASN A 247 -112.36 -6.23 -4.31
N LYS A 248 -112.70 -5.08 -4.89
CA LYS A 248 -111.72 -4.13 -5.44
C LYS A 248 -110.87 -3.49 -4.33
N VAL A 249 -111.49 -3.16 -3.19
CA VAL A 249 -110.79 -2.61 -2.02
C VAL A 249 -109.92 -3.66 -1.34
N LEU A 250 -110.43 -4.89 -1.20
CA LEU A 250 -109.63 -6.01 -0.68
C LEU A 250 -108.45 -6.34 -1.60
N GLU A 251 -108.64 -6.27 -2.92
CA GLU A 251 -107.57 -6.44 -3.91
C GLU A 251 -106.54 -5.31 -3.85
N GLU A 252 -106.97 -4.06 -3.66
CA GLU A 252 -106.08 -2.92 -3.48
C GLU A 252 -105.27 -3.00 -2.18
N ILE A 253 -105.89 -3.39 -1.07
CA ILE A 253 -105.21 -3.64 0.21
C ILE A 253 -104.21 -4.80 0.04
N ARG A 254 -104.58 -5.87 -0.66
CA ARG A 254 -103.69 -6.99 -0.96
C ARG A 254 -102.50 -6.55 -1.79
N ALA A 255 -102.73 -5.76 -2.84
CA ALA A 255 -101.68 -5.20 -3.70
C ALA A 255 -100.74 -4.26 -2.92
N GLN A 256 -101.27 -3.47 -1.96
CA GLN A 256 -100.44 -2.64 -1.08
C GLN A 256 -99.58 -3.47 -0.14
N TYR A 257 -100.14 -4.51 0.50
CA TYR A 257 -99.35 -5.40 1.37
C TYR A 257 -98.30 -6.18 0.57
N GLU A 258 -98.65 -6.65 -0.62
CA GLU A 258 -97.71 -7.31 -1.54
C GLU A 258 -96.58 -6.33 -1.92
N SER A 259 -96.92 -5.09 -2.33
CA SER A 259 -95.93 -4.05 -2.63
C SER A 259 -95.02 -3.71 -1.45
N ILE A 260 -95.55 -3.62 -0.23
CA ILE A 260 -94.76 -3.34 0.97
C ILE A 260 -93.82 -4.51 1.26
N THR A 261 -94.33 -5.74 1.19
CA THR A 261 -93.52 -6.96 1.43
C THR A 261 -92.41 -7.08 0.41
N ASP A 262 -92.71 -6.81 -0.86
CA ASP A 262 -91.74 -6.82 -1.96
C ASP A 262 -90.69 -5.71 -1.81
N LYS A 263 -91.10 -4.52 -1.36
CA LYS A 263 -90.19 -3.42 -1.07
C LYS A 263 -89.26 -3.79 0.09
N HIS A 264 -89.80 -4.30 1.19
CA HIS A 264 -89.01 -4.77 2.33
C HIS A 264 -87.99 -5.86 1.93
N ARG A 265 -88.40 -6.80 1.07
CA ARG A 265 -87.49 -7.83 0.55
C ARG A 265 -86.36 -7.22 -0.28
N ARG A 266 -86.67 -6.30 -1.21
CA ARG A 266 -85.65 -5.60 -2.02
C ARG A 266 -84.72 -4.77 -1.16
N ASP A 267 -85.24 -4.07 -0.15
CA ASP A 267 -84.45 -3.24 0.76
C ASP A 267 -83.51 -4.11 1.63
N GLN A 268 -83.98 -5.28 2.08
CA GLN A 268 -83.14 -6.26 2.79
C GLN A 268 -82.05 -6.86 1.90
N GLU A 269 -82.39 -7.25 0.67
CA GLU A 269 -81.42 -7.75 -0.32
C GLU A 269 -80.38 -6.68 -0.65
N ALA A 270 -80.80 -5.43 -0.86
CA ALA A 270 -79.91 -4.29 -1.12
C ALA A 270 -78.98 -4.02 0.07
N TRP A 271 -79.52 -4.01 1.31
CA TRP A 271 -78.73 -3.83 2.52
C TRP A 271 -77.71 -4.95 2.73
N PHE A 272 -78.10 -6.20 2.50
CA PHE A 272 -77.18 -7.34 2.60
C PHE A 272 -76.07 -7.27 1.54
N ASN A 273 -76.42 -6.92 0.31
CA ASN A 273 -75.46 -6.75 -0.78
C ASN A 273 -74.49 -5.60 -0.50
N ASP A 274 -74.96 -4.46 0.00
CA ASP A 274 -74.11 -3.32 0.37
C ASP A 274 -73.13 -3.69 1.50
N LYS A 275 -73.63 -4.37 2.54
CA LYS A 275 -72.78 -4.82 3.64
C LYS A 275 -71.76 -5.86 3.21
N SER A 276 -72.15 -6.81 2.36
CA SER A 276 -71.27 -7.84 1.80
C SER A 276 -70.23 -7.23 0.86
N ALA A 277 -70.60 -6.23 0.06
CA ALA A 277 -69.68 -5.51 -0.81
C ALA A 277 -68.65 -4.72 0.01
N THR A 278 -69.10 -4.03 1.07
CA THR A 278 -68.22 -3.30 1.99
C THR A 278 -67.23 -4.24 2.67
N LEU A 279 -67.71 -5.37 3.21
CA LEU A 279 -66.85 -6.37 3.85
C LEU A 279 -65.85 -6.97 2.85
N THR A 280 -66.28 -7.27 1.62
CA THR A 280 -65.38 -7.78 0.57
C THR A 280 -64.29 -6.77 0.25
N LYS A 281 -64.63 -5.47 0.15
CA LYS A 281 -63.67 -4.39 -0.07
C LYS A 281 -62.69 -4.23 1.10
N GLU A 282 -63.15 -4.36 2.34
CA GLU A 282 -62.27 -4.35 3.50
C GLU A 282 -61.32 -5.55 3.49
N ILE A 283 -61.80 -6.75 3.17
CA ILE A 283 -60.98 -7.96 3.08
C ILE A 283 -59.90 -7.80 1.99
N THR A 284 -60.24 -7.23 0.83
CA THR A 284 -59.23 -7.01 -0.22
C THR A 284 -58.16 -6.02 0.23
N ILE A 285 -58.54 -4.90 0.85
CA ILE A 285 -57.60 -3.91 1.38
C ILE A 285 -56.68 -4.52 2.46
N HIS A 286 -57.25 -5.25 3.42
CA HIS A 286 -56.46 -5.90 4.47
C HIS A 286 -55.53 -6.97 3.88
N THR A 287 -55.99 -7.74 2.90
CA THR A 287 -55.17 -8.73 2.20
C THR A 287 -53.99 -8.06 1.50
N GLU A 288 -54.24 -6.96 0.79
CA GLU A 288 -53.20 -6.20 0.09
C GLU A 288 -52.18 -5.63 1.09
N SER A 289 -52.64 -5.02 2.19
CA SER A 289 -51.80 -4.52 3.27
C SER A 289 -50.95 -5.61 3.94
N ILE A 290 -51.48 -6.83 4.08
CA ILE A 290 -50.72 -7.97 4.60
C ILE A 290 -49.65 -8.40 3.60
N GLN A 291 -49.96 -8.43 2.30
CA GLN A 291 -48.97 -8.78 1.28
C GLN A 291 -47.84 -7.76 1.19
N THR A 292 -48.14 -6.46 1.24
CA THR A 292 -47.11 -5.41 1.25
C THR A 292 -46.21 -5.50 2.48
N SER A 293 -46.81 -5.66 3.67
CA SER A 293 -46.05 -5.85 4.91
C SER A 293 -45.15 -7.09 4.84
N LYS A 294 -45.64 -8.19 4.25
CA LYS A 294 -44.87 -9.41 4.06
C LYS A 294 -43.69 -9.21 3.10
N THR A 295 -43.87 -8.46 2.01
CA THR A 295 -42.77 -8.12 1.10
C THR A 295 -41.74 -7.23 1.77
N GLU A 296 -42.15 -6.21 2.52
CA GLU A 296 -41.25 -5.33 3.28
C GLU A 296 -40.43 -6.11 4.31
N ILE A 297 -41.05 -7.02 5.07
CA ILE A 297 -40.34 -7.91 6.01
C ILE A 297 -39.32 -8.78 5.26
N SER A 298 -39.69 -9.31 4.08
CA SER A 298 -38.77 -10.13 3.29
C SER A 298 -37.59 -9.33 2.78
N ASP A 299 -37.79 -8.08 2.37
CA ASP A 299 -36.73 -7.21 1.87
C ASP A 299 -35.82 -6.75 3.01
N LEU A 300 -36.37 -6.36 4.15
CA LEU A 300 -35.61 -6.04 5.36
C LEU A 300 -34.76 -7.23 5.83
N ARG A 301 -35.27 -8.47 5.72
CA ARG A 301 -34.47 -9.67 6.01
C ARG A 301 -33.31 -9.86 5.03
N ARG A 302 -33.53 -9.61 3.74
CA ARG A 302 -32.45 -9.68 2.73
C ARG A 302 -31.39 -8.61 2.97
N THR A 303 -31.80 -7.38 3.30
CA THR A 303 -30.86 -6.30 3.60
C THR A 303 -30.07 -6.59 4.87
N LEU A 304 -30.72 -7.13 5.91
CA LEU A 304 -30.05 -7.53 7.15
C LEU A 304 -29.00 -8.61 6.88
N GLN A 305 -29.35 -9.66 6.13
CA GLN A 305 -28.39 -10.71 5.74
C GLN A 305 -27.22 -10.15 4.92
N GLY A 306 -27.49 -9.22 4.00
CA GLY A 306 -26.43 -8.55 3.23
C GLY A 306 -25.48 -7.75 4.13
N LEU A 307 -26.02 -7.01 5.09
CA LEU A 307 -25.23 -6.25 6.07
C LEU A 307 -24.43 -7.18 7.01
N GLU A 308 -24.99 -8.31 7.43
CA GLU A 308 -24.27 -9.31 8.22
C GLU A 308 -23.09 -9.90 7.45
N ILE A 309 -23.26 -10.23 6.17
CA ILE A 309 -22.17 -10.73 5.31
C ILE A 309 -21.09 -9.66 5.15
N GLU A 310 -21.48 -8.41 4.90
CA GLU A 310 -20.53 -7.30 4.80
C GLU A 310 -19.77 -7.11 6.11
N LEU A 311 -20.45 -7.16 7.26
CA LEU A 311 -19.81 -7.09 8.57
C LEU A 311 -18.78 -8.22 8.76
N GLN A 312 -19.12 -9.46 8.41
CA GLN A 312 -18.19 -10.59 8.49
C GLN A 312 -16.99 -10.42 7.55
N SER A 313 -17.23 -9.92 6.33
CA SER A 313 -16.18 -9.60 5.36
C SER A 313 -15.21 -8.55 5.93
N GLN A 314 -15.73 -7.45 6.47
CA GLN A 314 -14.94 -6.38 7.08
C GLN A 314 -14.14 -6.88 8.30
N LEU A 315 -14.73 -7.72 9.15
CA LEU A 315 -14.02 -8.35 10.27
C LEU A 315 -12.87 -9.24 9.79
N SER A 316 -13.09 -10.02 8.73
CA SER A 316 -12.04 -10.86 8.14
C SER A 316 -10.90 -10.03 7.52
N MET A 317 -11.24 -8.92 6.86
CA MET A 317 -10.27 -7.99 6.29
C MET A 317 -9.45 -7.30 7.39
N LYS A 318 -10.12 -6.84 8.46
CA LYS A 318 -9.45 -6.28 9.64
C LYS A 318 -8.45 -7.27 10.23
N ALA A 319 -8.86 -8.52 10.48
CA ALA A 319 -7.99 -9.54 11.04
C ALA A 319 -6.77 -9.83 10.14
N ALA A 320 -6.97 -9.87 8.82
CA ALA A 320 -5.88 -10.03 7.86
C ALA A 320 -4.90 -8.85 7.92
N LEU A 321 -5.39 -7.61 7.98
CA LEU A 321 -4.56 -6.42 8.08
C LEU A 321 -3.77 -6.38 9.40
N GLU A 322 -4.42 -6.67 10.53
CA GLU A 322 -3.75 -6.77 11.84
C GLU A 322 -2.64 -7.84 11.83
N ASN A 323 -2.88 -8.99 11.20
CA ASN A 323 -1.87 -10.03 11.06
C ASN A 323 -0.69 -9.57 10.17
N THR A 324 -0.95 -8.92 9.04
CA THR A 324 0.12 -8.37 8.19
C THR A 324 0.92 -7.29 8.90
N LEU A 325 0.27 -6.45 9.70
CA LEU A 325 0.94 -5.45 10.53
C LEU A 325 1.87 -6.13 11.52
N GLY A 326 1.35 -7.10 12.30
CA GLY A 326 2.15 -7.87 13.25
C GLY A 326 3.33 -8.59 12.61
N GLU A 327 3.15 -9.20 11.43
CA GLU A 327 4.24 -9.83 10.68
C GLU A 327 5.31 -8.81 10.25
N THR A 328 4.90 -7.63 9.75
CA THR A 328 5.85 -6.59 9.37
C THR A 328 6.62 -6.04 10.57
N GLU A 329 5.95 -5.79 11.69
CA GLU A 329 6.58 -5.35 12.94
C GLU A 329 7.57 -6.39 13.44
N ALA A 330 7.20 -7.67 13.46
CA ALA A 330 8.08 -8.77 13.84
C ALA A 330 9.31 -8.84 12.92
N ARG A 331 9.13 -8.68 11.61
CA ARG A 331 10.23 -8.67 10.64
C ARG A 331 11.20 -7.50 10.87
N TYR A 332 10.68 -6.30 11.10
CA TYR A 332 11.52 -5.14 11.38
C TYR A 332 12.22 -5.25 12.74
N SER A 333 11.53 -5.76 13.76
CA SER A 333 12.13 -6.05 15.07
C SER A 333 13.30 -7.05 14.94
N ALA A 334 13.13 -8.14 14.18
CA ALA A 334 14.20 -9.09 13.92
C ALA A 334 15.38 -8.45 13.15
N MET A 335 15.10 -7.59 12.17
CA MET A 335 16.14 -6.85 11.43
C MET A 335 16.93 -5.90 12.33
N LEU A 336 16.24 -5.14 13.20
CA LEU A 336 16.87 -4.26 14.18
C LEU A 336 17.73 -5.04 15.18
N ALA A 337 17.24 -6.18 15.67
CA ALA A 337 18.01 -7.07 16.52
C ALA A 337 19.27 -7.60 15.80
N GLY A 338 19.17 -7.92 14.50
CA GLY A 338 20.30 -8.29 13.66
C GLY A 338 21.35 -7.18 13.56
N PHE A 339 20.93 -5.94 13.31
CA PHE A 339 21.85 -4.79 13.29
C PHE A 339 22.47 -4.52 14.66
N GLN A 340 21.71 -4.62 15.75
CA GLN A 340 22.26 -4.48 17.09
C GLN A 340 23.33 -5.53 17.39
N ASN A 341 23.12 -6.77 16.97
CA ASN A 341 24.12 -7.83 17.11
C ASN A 341 25.39 -7.51 16.30
N GLN A 342 25.25 -6.98 15.08
CA GLN A 342 26.40 -6.58 14.27
C GLN A 342 27.16 -5.41 14.90
N ILE A 343 26.46 -4.44 15.47
CA ILE A 343 27.06 -3.33 16.23
C ILE A 343 27.84 -3.89 17.43
N ASN A 344 27.23 -4.74 18.24
CA ASN A 344 27.89 -5.35 19.41
C ASN A 344 29.16 -6.14 19.02
N MET A 345 29.13 -6.85 17.89
CA MET A 345 30.29 -7.57 17.36
C MET A 345 31.43 -6.63 16.97
N LEU A 346 31.12 -5.57 16.22
CA LEU A 346 32.10 -4.57 15.79
C LEU A 346 32.67 -3.78 16.98
N GLU A 347 31.83 -3.42 17.95
CA GLU A 347 32.27 -2.79 19.20
C GLU A 347 33.21 -3.72 19.99
N GLY A 348 32.91 -5.02 20.04
CA GLY A 348 33.76 -6.03 20.67
C GLY A 348 35.11 -6.19 19.95
N GLU A 349 35.14 -6.17 18.62
CA GLU A 349 36.39 -6.18 17.84
C GLU A 349 37.20 -4.90 18.06
N LEU A 350 36.55 -3.74 18.06
CA LEU A 350 37.20 -2.45 18.34
C LEU A 350 37.81 -2.45 19.75
N ALA A 351 37.10 -2.97 20.75
CA ALA A 351 37.61 -3.11 22.11
C ALA A 351 38.82 -4.04 22.18
N ARG A 352 38.80 -5.18 21.47
CA ARG A 352 39.95 -6.10 21.38
C ARG A 352 41.16 -5.44 20.73
N VAL A 353 40.98 -4.73 19.62
CA VAL A 353 42.08 -4.02 18.94
C VAL A 353 42.65 -2.93 19.84
N ARG A 354 41.82 -2.15 20.52
CA ARG A 354 42.26 -1.14 21.50
C ARG A 354 43.09 -1.76 22.63
N ALA A 355 42.62 -2.87 23.21
CA ALA A 355 43.36 -3.59 24.24
C ALA A 355 44.70 -4.14 23.73
N SER A 356 44.74 -4.66 22.50
CA SER A 356 45.98 -5.14 21.87
C SER A 356 46.98 -4.01 21.61
N ILE A 357 46.53 -2.85 21.15
CA ILE A 357 47.39 -1.66 20.95
C ILE A 357 47.95 -1.19 22.29
N GLU A 358 47.13 -1.13 23.33
CA GLU A 358 47.56 -0.75 24.68
C GLU A 358 48.63 -1.73 25.21
N GLN A 359 48.40 -3.03 25.05
CA GLN A 359 49.37 -4.06 25.44
C GLN A 359 50.69 -3.90 24.66
N GLN A 360 50.63 -3.76 23.33
CA GLN A 360 51.84 -3.53 22.52
C GLN A 360 52.56 -2.25 22.95
N GLY A 361 51.84 -1.18 23.27
CA GLY A 361 52.41 0.07 23.78
C GLY A 361 53.19 -0.14 25.09
N GLN A 362 52.66 -0.96 26.00
CA GLN A 362 53.35 -1.33 27.24
C GLN A 362 54.61 -2.17 26.97
N GLU A 363 54.52 -3.16 26.07
CA GLU A 363 55.65 -3.99 25.66
C GLU A 363 56.77 -3.14 25.00
N TYR A 364 56.41 -2.22 24.10
CA TYR A 364 57.35 -1.28 23.50
C TYR A 364 58.03 -0.39 24.54
N LYS A 365 57.27 0.11 25.52
CA LYS A 365 57.83 0.93 26.61
C LYS A 365 58.84 0.14 27.45
N MET A 366 58.54 -1.12 27.79
CA MET A 366 59.49 -1.99 28.49
C MET A 366 60.76 -2.26 27.67
N LEU A 367 60.60 -2.52 26.36
CA LEU A 367 61.76 -2.75 25.49
C LEU A 367 62.65 -1.51 25.37
N LEU A 368 62.05 -0.32 25.30
CA LEU A 368 62.77 0.95 25.29
C LEU A 368 63.57 1.17 26.58
N ASP A 369 62.99 0.82 27.74
CA ASP A 369 63.67 0.91 29.04
C ASP A 369 64.88 -0.04 29.10
N ILE A 370 64.70 -1.30 28.69
CA ILE A 370 65.80 -2.28 28.60
C ILE A 370 66.89 -1.80 27.63
N LYS A 371 66.50 -1.30 26.45
CA LYS A 371 67.44 -0.74 25.47
C LYS A 371 68.24 0.40 26.08
N SER A 372 67.57 1.34 26.75
CA SER A 372 68.22 2.50 27.39
C SER A 372 69.21 2.06 28.46
N ARG A 373 68.87 1.04 29.26
CA ARG A 373 69.78 0.44 30.25
C ARG A 373 71.00 -0.23 29.60
N LEU A 374 70.80 -1.02 28.55
CA LEU A 374 71.90 -1.65 27.80
C LEU A 374 72.82 -0.61 27.14
N GLU A 375 72.28 0.47 26.60
CA GLU A 375 73.07 1.58 26.04
C GLU A 375 73.96 2.23 27.11
N GLN A 376 73.44 2.40 28.34
CA GLN A 376 74.23 2.88 29.48
C GLN A 376 75.35 1.89 29.85
N GLU A 377 75.06 0.58 29.91
CA GLU A 377 76.07 -0.46 30.16
C GLU A 377 77.16 -0.46 29.08
N ILE A 378 76.80 -0.38 27.79
CA ILE A 378 77.78 -0.27 26.69
C ILE A 378 78.62 1.00 26.83
N ALA A 379 78.02 2.13 27.22
CA ALA A 379 78.75 3.37 27.42
C ALA A 379 79.78 3.25 28.56
N THR A 380 79.45 2.58 29.67
CA THR A 380 80.41 2.33 30.76
C THR A 380 81.52 1.38 30.32
N TYR A 381 81.21 0.30 29.59
CA TYR A 381 82.22 -0.60 29.03
C TYR A 381 83.17 0.12 28.05
N ARG A 382 82.64 0.97 27.15
CA ARG A 382 83.45 1.78 26.23
C ARG A 382 84.35 2.78 26.96
N ARG A 383 83.89 3.35 28.09
CA ARG A 383 84.71 4.25 28.92
C ARG A 383 85.82 3.49 29.65
N GLY A 384 85.51 2.33 30.24
CA GLY A 384 86.51 1.48 30.93
C GLY A 384 87.62 0.98 30.01
N SER A 385 87.29 0.59 28.77
CA SER A 385 88.26 0.15 27.76
C SER A 385 89.19 1.29 27.29
N LYS A 386 88.71 2.53 27.21
CA LYS A 386 89.57 3.69 26.91
C LYS A 386 90.55 4.01 28.06
N THR A 387 90.14 3.78 29.30
CA THR A 387 91.00 4.01 30.47
C THR A 387 92.14 3.00 30.54
N THR A 388 91.91 1.72 30.22
CA THR A 388 92.98 0.70 30.22
C THR A 388 94.02 0.89 29.12
N VAL A 389 93.63 1.33 27.92
CA VAL A 389 94.60 1.63 26.84
C VAL A 389 95.52 2.81 27.20
N THR A 390 95.05 3.75 28.03
CA THR A 390 95.87 4.90 28.46
C THR A 390 96.85 4.52 29.59
N THR A 391 96.49 3.58 30.47
CA THR A 391 97.37 3.13 31.57
C THR A 391 98.52 2.23 31.09
N THR A 392 98.35 1.47 30.00
CA THR A 392 99.42 0.60 29.48
C THR A 392 100.54 1.38 28.77
N THR A 393 100.31 2.63 28.35
CA THR A 393 101.31 3.47 27.66
C THR A 393 102.26 4.26 28.57
N VAL A 394 102.19 4.17 29.90
CA VAL A 394 103.01 5.01 30.82
C VAL A 394 104.04 4.22 31.66
N HIS A 395 104.21 2.92 31.46
CA HIS A 395 105.22 2.14 32.20
C HIS A 395 106.19 1.36 31.31
N THR A 396 107.05 2.09 30.60
CA THR A 396 108.40 1.64 30.17
C THR A 396 109.32 2.85 30.03
N SER A 397 109.90 3.30 31.14
CA SER A 397 111.12 4.14 31.16
C SER A 397 111.75 4.12 32.55
N LYS A 398 112.65 3.15 32.75
CA LYS A 398 113.93 3.35 33.42
C LYS A 398 114.89 2.25 33.00
#